data_AF-A0A1G1P673-F1
#
_entry.id   AF-A0A1G1P673-F1
#
_cell.length_a   1.000
_cell.length_b   1.000
_cell.length_c   1.000
_cell.angle_alpha   90.00
_cell.angle_beta   90.00
_cell.angle_gamma   90.00
#
_symmetry.space_group_name_H-M   'P 1'
#
loop_
_entity.id
_entity.type
_entity.pdbx_description
1 polymer ?
#
loop_
_entity_poly.entity_id
_entity_poly.type
_entity_poly.pdbx_seq_one_letter_code
_entity_poly.pdbx_strand_id
1 'polypeptide(L)'
;MRHTESGLAIPDFPKMGGHWIPVFDQTMLETINNLRFDQNFDPVTLGQIFYNFLHRLGALLILIFLGILNILIFQFPKGRPRVFRTVLWIDIFLGVQIILGALTVLTIKSPLITSLHVVTGAAILGVSFLLILRAAPLTLRDFKQSVV
;
A
#
# COMPACT_ATOMS: atom_id res chain seq x y z
N MET A 1 8.77 -7.26 -4.28
CA MET A 1 8.33 -6.86 -5.63
C MET A 1 9.47 -6.63 -6.60
N ARG A 2 10.37 -5.65 -6.39
CA ARG A 2 11.48 -5.40 -7.33
C ARG A 2 12.48 -6.55 -7.39
N HIS A 3 12.99 -6.99 -6.24
CA HIS A 3 13.98 -8.08 -6.14
C HIS A 3 13.43 -9.46 -6.51
N THR A 4 12.11 -9.63 -6.51
CA THR A 4 11.41 -10.85 -6.90
C THR A 4 10.82 -10.75 -8.31
N GLU A 5 11.06 -9.63 -9.00
CA GLU A 5 10.52 -9.25 -10.32
C GLU A 5 8.97 -9.25 -10.43
N SER A 6 8.28 -9.44 -9.31
CA SER A 6 6.84 -9.65 -9.23
C SER A 6 5.97 -8.39 -9.42
N GLY A 7 6.57 -7.23 -9.70
CA GLY A 7 5.83 -5.97 -9.88
C GLY A 7 4.84 -5.97 -11.06
N LEU A 8 5.04 -6.86 -12.05
CA LEU A 8 4.11 -7.08 -13.16
C LEU A 8 3.65 -8.55 -13.21
N ALA A 9 3.75 -9.29 -12.10
CA ALA A 9 3.35 -10.71 -12.08
C ALA A 9 1.90 -10.88 -12.57
N ILE A 10 1.05 -9.94 -12.16
CA ILE A 10 -0.36 -9.85 -12.48
C ILE A 10 -0.56 -8.53 -13.25
N PRO A 11 -0.80 -8.56 -14.57
CA PRO A 11 -0.81 -7.37 -15.43
C PRO A 11 -2.15 -6.62 -15.45
N ASP A 12 -3.15 -7.07 -14.69
CA ASP A 12 -4.44 -6.42 -14.54
C ASP A 12 -4.60 -5.71 -13.17
N PHE A 13 -5.47 -4.71 -13.14
CA PHE A 13 -5.88 -3.97 -11.95
C PHE A 13 -7.32 -3.47 -12.14
N PRO A 14 -8.20 -3.47 -11.12
CA PRO A 14 -7.98 -3.89 -9.72
C PRO A 14 -8.05 -5.40 -9.49
N LYS A 15 -8.59 -6.13 -10.47
CA LYS A 15 -8.65 -7.60 -10.47
C LYS A 15 -7.25 -8.22 -10.61
N MET A 16 -7.19 -9.53 -10.40
CA MET A 16 -5.99 -10.35 -10.46
C MET A 16 -6.25 -11.58 -11.32
N GLY A 17 -5.84 -11.53 -12.59
CA GLY A 17 -6.19 -12.53 -13.59
C GLY A 17 -7.71 -12.64 -13.80
N GLY A 18 -8.45 -11.53 -13.71
CA GLY A 18 -9.91 -11.52 -13.83
C GLY A 18 -10.68 -11.87 -12.54
N HIS A 19 -10.00 -12.29 -11.48
CA HIS A 19 -10.59 -12.60 -10.17
C HIS A 19 -10.31 -11.51 -9.12
N TRP A 20 -11.18 -11.36 -8.12
CA TRP A 20 -10.93 -10.45 -6.99
C TRP A 20 -10.02 -11.05 -5.93
N ILE A 21 -10.07 -12.38 -5.76
CA ILE A 21 -9.23 -13.13 -4.83
C ILE A 21 -8.59 -14.27 -5.62
N PRO A 22 -7.25 -14.33 -5.70
CA PRO A 22 -6.53 -15.42 -6.35
C PRO A 22 -6.63 -16.72 -5.56
N VAL A 23 -6.78 -17.86 -6.25
CA VAL A 23 -6.88 -19.19 -5.64
C VAL A 23 -5.51 -19.89 -5.54
N PHE A 24 -4.46 -19.30 -6.12
CA PHE A 24 -3.06 -19.79 -6.11
C PHE A 24 -2.89 -21.25 -6.53
N ASP A 25 -3.62 -21.68 -7.55
CA ASP A 25 -3.52 -23.01 -8.14
C ASP A 25 -2.87 -22.98 -9.52
N GLN A 26 -2.66 -24.17 -10.08
CA GLN A 26 -2.04 -24.33 -11.40
C GLN A 26 -2.92 -23.73 -12.51
N THR A 27 -4.24 -23.84 -12.40
CA THR A 27 -5.20 -23.28 -13.37
C THR A 27 -5.10 -21.75 -13.43
N MET A 28 -4.97 -21.09 -12.28
CA MET A 28 -4.74 -19.65 -12.24
C MET A 28 -3.37 -19.26 -12.80
N LEU A 29 -2.33 -20.03 -12.50
CA LEU A 29 -0.98 -19.80 -13.06
C LEU A 29 -1.01 -19.83 -14.59
N GLU A 30 -1.64 -20.85 -15.17
CA GLU A 30 -1.81 -21.00 -16.61
C GLU A 30 -2.64 -19.85 -17.19
N THR A 31 -3.73 -19.45 -16.52
CA THR A 31 -4.56 -18.31 -16.94
C THR A 31 -3.76 -17.01 -16.99
N ILE A 32 -2.96 -16.73 -15.95
CA ILE A 32 -2.10 -15.54 -15.91
C ILE A 32 -1.00 -15.63 -16.97
N ASN A 33 -0.36 -16.78 -17.15
CA ASN A 33 0.70 -16.94 -18.15
C ASN A 33 0.16 -16.83 -19.58
N ASN A 34 -1.06 -17.29 -19.86
CA ASN A 34 -1.73 -17.07 -21.15
C ASN A 34 -2.02 -15.59 -21.38
N LEU A 35 -2.56 -14.87 -20.39
CA LEU A 35 -2.78 -13.43 -20.48
C LEU A 35 -1.47 -12.66 -20.73
N ARG A 36 -0.38 -13.09 -20.10
CA ARG A 36 0.95 -12.50 -20.28
C ARG A 36 1.52 -12.79 -21.66
N PHE A 37 1.31 -14.01 -22.17
CA PHE A 37 1.73 -14.39 -23.51
C PHE A 37 1.08 -13.50 -24.58
N ASP A 38 -0.23 -13.24 -24.47
CA ASP A 38 -0.96 -12.33 -25.37
C ASP A 38 -0.41 -10.89 -25.34
N GLN A 39 0.20 -10.50 -24.22
CA GLN A 39 0.83 -9.20 -24.01
C GLN A 39 2.34 -9.18 -24.30
N ASN A 40 2.90 -10.27 -24.83
CA ASN A 40 4.34 -10.46 -25.07
C ASN A 40 5.22 -10.34 -23.80
N PHE A 41 4.72 -10.82 -22.66
CA PHE A 41 5.49 -10.93 -21.42
C PHE A 41 5.94 -12.36 -21.14
N ASP A 42 7.12 -12.49 -20.53
CA ASP A 42 7.65 -13.77 -20.05
C ASP A 42 6.71 -14.41 -19.02
N PRO A 43 6.63 -15.75 -18.93
CA PRO A 43 5.83 -16.43 -17.92
C PRO A 43 6.35 -16.14 -16.51
N VAL A 44 5.46 -16.28 -15.53
CA VAL A 44 5.76 -16.14 -14.10
C VAL A 44 5.47 -17.41 -13.32
N THR A 45 5.92 -17.40 -12.08
CA THR A 45 5.69 -18.45 -11.09
C THR A 45 4.56 -18.10 -10.13
N LEU A 46 3.99 -19.11 -9.47
CA LEU A 46 3.03 -18.91 -8.38
C LEU A 46 3.59 -18.03 -7.26
N GLY A 47 4.88 -18.16 -6.94
CA GLY A 47 5.54 -17.30 -5.94
C GLY A 47 5.49 -15.82 -6.31
N GLN A 48 5.72 -15.48 -7.58
CA GLN A 48 5.63 -14.09 -8.05
C GLN A 48 4.19 -13.54 -7.97
N ILE A 49 3.19 -14.36 -8.33
CA ILE A 49 1.77 -14.02 -8.19
C ILE A 49 1.44 -13.78 -6.71
N PHE A 50 1.90 -14.66 -5.81
CA PHE A 50 1.71 -14.53 -4.37
C PHE A 50 2.33 -13.25 -3.80
N TYR A 51 3.57 -12.92 -4.17
CA TYR A 51 4.19 -11.65 -3.75
C TYR A 51 3.45 -10.43 -4.30
N ASN A 52 2.86 -10.52 -5.50
CA ASN A 52 2.04 -9.44 -6.06
C ASN A 52 0.77 -9.24 -5.24
N PHE A 53 0.07 -10.34 -4.95
CA PHE A 53 -1.11 -10.34 -4.09
C PHE A 53 -0.81 -9.78 -2.68
N LEU A 54 0.24 -10.26 -2.01
CA LEU A 54 0.58 -9.80 -0.66
C LEU A 54 0.82 -8.29 -0.58
N HIS A 55 1.39 -7.69 -1.62
CA HIS A 55 1.55 -6.25 -1.68
C HIS A 55 0.20 -5.52 -1.79
N ARG A 56 -0.71 -6.01 -2.64
CA ARG A 56 -2.08 -5.46 -2.76
C ARG A 56 -2.85 -5.61 -1.45
N LEU A 57 -2.73 -6.77 -0.80
CA LEU A 57 -3.31 -7.03 0.52
C LEU A 57 -2.74 -6.07 1.58
N GLY A 58 -1.42 -5.85 1.58
CA GLY A 58 -0.78 -4.87 2.47
C GLY A 58 -1.31 -3.45 2.27
N ALA A 59 -1.50 -3.02 1.02
CA ALA A 59 -2.10 -1.72 0.71
C ALA A 59 -3.54 -1.60 1.24
N LEU A 60 -4.34 -2.66 1.12
CA LEU A 60 -5.70 -2.72 1.67
C LEU A 60 -5.70 -2.63 3.20
N LEU A 61 -4.80 -3.35 3.87
CA LEU A 61 -4.67 -3.30 5.33
C LEU A 61 -4.29 -1.91 5.83
N ILE A 62 -3.37 -1.23 5.14
CA ILE A 62 -3.00 0.17 5.45
C ILE A 62 -4.21 1.09 5.31
N LEU A 63 -5.00 0.93 4.24
CA LEU A 63 -6.21 1.73 4.02
C LEU A 63 -7.24 1.52 5.14
N ILE A 64 -7.47 0.28 5.56
CA ILE A 64 -8.37 -0.05 6.68
C ILE A 64 -7.86 0.56 7.98
N PHE A 65 -6.57 0.39 8.30
CA PHE A 65 -5.96 0.93 9.51
C PHE A 65 -6.07 2.46 9.56
N LEU A 66 -5.81 3.14 8.44
CA LEU A 66 -5.94 4.58 8.34
C LEU A 66 -7.40 5.04 8.46
N GLY A 67 -8.35 4.28 7.93
CA GLY A 67 -9.79 4.51 8.13
C GLY A 67 -10.20 4.44 9.61
N ILE A 68 -9.72 3.42 10.33
CA ILE A 68 -9.93 3.30 11.79
C ILE A 68 -9.29 4.49 12.52
N LEU A 69 -8.05 4.85 12.18
CA LEU A 69 -7.36 6.00 12.78
C LEU A 69 -8.14 7.30 12.57
N ASN A 70 -8.67 7.53 11.37
CA ASN A 70 -9.52 8.68 11.07
C ASN A 70 -10.76 8.70 11.97
N ILE A 71 -11.50 7.58 12.07
CA ILE A 71 -12.68 7.48 12.96
C ILE A 71 -12.32 7.83 14.40
N LEU A 72 -11.21 7.29 14.92
CA LEU A 72 -10.77 7.58 16.29
C LEU A 72 -10.43 9.06 16.48
N ILE A 73 -9.74 9.69 15.54
CA ILE A 73 -9.34 11.10 15.66
C ILE A 73 -10.57 12.03 15.59
N PHE A 74 -11.56 11.72 14.74
CA PHE A 74 -12.80 12.51 14.66
C PHE A 74 -13.65 12.45 15.93
N GLN A 75 -13.49 11.40 16.75
CA GLN A 75 -14.14 11.30 18.05
C GLN A 75 -13.45 12.13 19.14
N PHE A 76 -12.18 12.55 18.95
CA PHE A 76 -11.41 13.37 19.91
C PHE A 76 -10.87 14.69 19.32
N PRO A 77 -11.73 15.57 18.76
CA PRO A 77 -11.30 16.69 17.92
C PRO A 77 -10.59 17.83 18.68
N LYS A 78 -10.75 17.94 20.01
CA LYS A 78 -10.44 19.19 20.74
C LYS A 78 -9.01 19.29 21.31
N GLY A 79 -8.17 18.25 21.20
CA GLY A 79 -6.89 18.22 21.91
C GLY A 79 -5.62 18.48 21.10
N ARG A 80 -5.57 18.14 19.80
CA ARG A 80 -4.29 18.00 19.08
C ARG A 80 -4.37 18.36 17.57
N PRO A 81 -4.51 19.64 17.19
CA PRO A 81 -4.64 20.05 15.79
C PRO A 81 -3.44 19.72 14.89
N ARG A 82 -2.24 19.54 15.48
CA ARG A 82 -1.05 19.10 14.76
C ARG A 82 -1.11 17.63 14.35
N VAL A 83 -1.71 16.77 15.19
CA VAL A 83 -1.90 15.34 14.91
C VAL A 83 -2.91 15.16 13.80
N PHE A 84 -4.07 15.84 13.90
CA PHE A 84 -5.11 15.83 12.87
C PHE A 84 -4.56 16.22 11.49
N ARG A 85 -3.81 17.32 11.41
CA ARG A 85 -3.19 17.78 10.16
C ARG A 85 -2.18 16.78 9.60
N THR A 86 -1.41 16.10 10.47
CA THR A 86 -0.50 15.04 10.01
C THR A 86 -1.25 13.88 9.39
N VAL A 87 -2.37 13.45 9.99
CA VAL A 87 -3.20 12.38 9.44
C VAL A 87 -3.80 12.77 8.09
N LEU A 88 -4.30 14.01 7.93
CA LEU A 88 -4.77 14.50 6.63
C LEU A 88 -3.68 14.44 5.54
N TRP A 89 -2.42 14.75 5.87
CA TRP A 89 -1.32 14.61 4.91
C TRP A 89 -1.06 13.15 4.55
N ILE A 90 -1.18 12.22 5.51
CA ILE A 90 -1.08 10.78 5.25
C ILE A 90 -2.21 10.32 4.33
N ASP A 91 -3.44 10.80 4.53
CA ASP A 91 -4.60 10.46 3.68
C ASP A 91 -4.37 10.92 2.23
N ILE A 92 -3.90 12.16 2.04
CA ILE A 92 -3.58 12.71 0.72
C ILE A 92 -2.49 11.88 0.04
N PHE A 93 -1.38 11.63 0.73
CA PHE A 93 -0.28 10.85 0.16
C PHE A 93 -0.69 9.40 -0.12
N LEU A 94 -1.53 8.78 0.73
CA LEU A 94 -2.03 7.43 0.48
C LEU A 94 -2.91 7.39 -0.77
N GLY A 95 -3.79 8.39 -0.96
CA GLY A 95 -4.59 8.51 -2.19
C GLY A 95 -3.71 8.58 -3.44
N VAL A 96 -2.67 9.43 -3.41
CA VAL A 96 -1.66 9.51 -4.49
C VAL A 96 -0.93 8.17 -4.66
N GLN A 97 -0.56 7.51 -3.56
CA GLN A 97 0.16 6.23 -3.59
C GLN A 97 -0.64 5.11 -4.25
N ILE A 98 -1.95 5.03 -3.99
CA ILE A 98 -2.86 4.05 -4.61
C ILE A 98 -2.96 4.31 -6.11
N ILE A 99 -3.13 5.57 -6.52
CA ILE A 99 -3.18 5.96 -7.93
C ILE A 99 -1.87 5.60 -8.64
N LEU A 100 -0.73 5.98 -8.07
CA LEU A 100 0.59 5.67 -8.63
C LEU A 100 0.86 4.16 -8.66
N GLY A 101 0.38 3.40 -7.69
CA GLY A 101 0.47 1.94 -7.67
C GLY A 101 -0.30 1.30 -8.82
N ALA A 102 -1.54 1.75 -9.06
CA ALA A 102 -2.34 1.31 -10.21
C ALA A 102 -1.67 1.70 -11.54
N LEU A 103 -1.22 2.94 -11.66
CA LEU A 103 -0.51 3.41 -12.85
C LEU A 103 0.78 2.65 -13.10
N THR A 104 1.49 2.19 -12.06
CA THR A 104 2.70 1.36 -12.24
C THR A 104 2.39 0.05 -12.97
N VAL A 105 1.24 -0.57 -12.70
CA VAL A 105 0.78 -1.77 -13.42
C VAL A 105 0.33 -1.39 -14.84
N LEU A 106 -0.54 -0.39 -14.96
CA LEU A 106 -1.15 0.01 -16.25
C LEU A 106 -0.14 0.58 -17.25
N THR A 107 0.95 1.17 -16.78
CA THR A 107 2.04 1.72 -17.62
C THR A 107 3.22 0.78 -17.76
N ILE A 108 3.06 -0.50 -17.41
CA ILE A 108 4.10 -1.54 -17.59
C ILE A 108 5.41 -1.12 -16.89
N LYS A 109 5.32 -0.75 -15.60
CA LYS A 109 6.46 -0.28 -14.78
C LYS A 109 7.21 0.90 -15.41
N SER A 110 6.51 1.93 -15.91
CA SER A 110 7.15 3.18 -16.31
C SER A 110 8.14 3.66 -15.23
N PRO A 111 9.42 3.92 -15.56
CA PRO A 111 10.43 4.24 -14.56
C PRO A 111 10.09 5.49 -13.73
N LEU A 112 9.48 6.50 -14.37
CA LEU A 112 9.07 7.73 -13.71
C LEU A 112 7.94 7.47 -12.70
N ILE A 113 6.86 6.81 -13.13
CA ILE A 113 5.71 6.50 -12.27
C ILE A 113 6.13 5.59 -11.11
N THR A 114 6.93 4.57 -11.39
CA THR A 114 7.45 3.65 -10.38
C THR A 114 8.33 4.39 -9.35
N SER A 115 9.15 5.34 -9.81
CA SER A 115 9.99 6.15 -8.92
C SER A 115 9.14 7.09 -8.05
N LEU A 116 8.14 7.74 -8.63
CA LEU A 116 7.19 8.57 -7.89
C LEU A 116 6.43 7.77 -6.84
N HIS A 117 6.01 6.53 -7.17
CA HIS A 117 5.37 5.63 -6.23
C HIS A 117 6.30 5.28 -5.05
N VAL A 118 7.58 5.03 -5.31
CA VAL A 118 8.55 4.74 -4.24
C VAL A 118 8.78 5.96 -3.34
N VAL A 119 9.00 7.14 -3.94
CA VAL A 119 9.23 8.39 -3.18
C VAL A 119 8.01 8.77 -2.35
N THR A 120 6.80 8.62 -2.90
CA THR A 120 5.56 8.90 -2.18
C THR A 120 5.35 7.91 -1.04
N GLY A 121 5.67 6.63 -1.23
CA GLY A 121 5.69 5.64 -0.15
C GLY A 121 6.67 5.98 0.97
N ALA A 122 7.88 6.45 0.62
CA ALA A 122 8.86 6.92 1.61
C ALA A 122 8.37 8.17 2.36
N ALA A 123 7.69 9.09 1.67
CA ALA A 123 7.08 10.27 2.31
C ALA A 123 6.00 9.87 3.31
N ILE A 124 5.12 8.92 2.96
CA ILE A 124 4.13 8.36 3.90
C ILE A 124 4.83 7.83 5.15
N LEU A 125 5.87 7.00 5.00
CA LEU A 125 6.62 6.45 6.13
C LEU A 125 7.19 7.56 7.03
N GLY A 126 7.80 8.60 6.44
CA GLY A 126 8.34 9.74 7.19
C GLY A 126 7.27 10.53 7.93
N VAL A 127 6.11 10.77 7.30
CA VAL A 127 4.99 11.48 7.93
C VAL A 127 4.31 10.63 9.01
N SER A 128 4.22 9.31 8.83
CA SER A 128 3.78 8.38 9.88
C SER A 128 4.74 8.36 11.07
N PHE A 129 6.05 8.42 10.83
CA PHE A 129 7.02 8.57 11.91
C PHE A 129 6.84 9.89 12.66
N LEU A 130 6.62 11.00 11.92
CA LEU A 130 6.29 12.29 12.52
C LEU A 130 4.98 12.24 13.33
N LEU A 131 3.98 11.48 12.89
CA LEU A 131 2.75 11.25 13.64
C LEU A 131 3.04 10.59 14.99
N ILE A 132 3.87 9.54 15.00
CA ILE A 132 4.30 8.87 16.23
C ILE A 132 4.97 9.87 17.17
N LEU A 133 5.92 10.67 16.68
CA LEU A 133 6.60 11.69 17.51
C LEU A 133 5.65 12.76 18.07
N ARG A 134 4.60 13.13 17.32
CA ARG A 134 3.59 14.10 17.77
C ARG A 134 2.57 13.50 18.74
N ALA A 135 2.37 12.18 18.71
CA ALA A 135 1.45 11.46 19.57
C ALA A 135 2.13 10.93 20.84
N ALA A 136 3.45 10.68 20.79
CA ALA A 136 4.23 10.16 21.89
C ALA A 136 4.32 11.15 23.06
N PRO A 137 4.26 10.67 24.30
CA PRO A 137 4.47 11.49 25.48
C PRO A 137 5.91 12.04 25.51
N LEU A 138 6.06 13.32 25.84
CA LEU A 138 7.36 14.00 25.89
C LEU A 138 8.15 13.67 27.16
N THR A 139 7.51 13.11 28.20
CA THR A 139 8.17 12.73 29.45
C THR A 139 7.81 11.32 29.91
N LEU A 140 8.72 10.69 30.66
CA LEU A 140 8.49 9.37 31.29
C LEU A 140 7.32 9.37 32.28
N ARG A 141 7.00 10.52 32.88
CA ARG A 141 5.83 10.70 33.75
C ARG A 141 4.54 10.61 32.94
N ASP A 142 4.47 11.33 31.82
CA ASP A 142 3.31 11.30 30.92
C ASP A 142 3.13 9.92 30.28
N PHE A 143 4.24 9.21 30.00
CA PHE A 143 4.18 7.82 29.53
C PHE A 143 3.56 6.89 30.57
N LYS A 144 4.02 6.94 31.83
CA LYS A 144 3.43 6.12 32.92
C LYS A 144 1.95 6.43 33.14
N GLN A 145 1.53 7.68 33.01
CA GLN A 145 0.12 8.08 33.13
C GLN A 145 -0.75 7.66 31.94
N SER A 146 -0.15 7.40 30.77
CA SER A 146 -0.88 6.93 29.58
C SER A 146 -1.08 5.42 29.51
N VAL A 147 -0.40 4.64 30.37
CA VAL A 147 -0.39 3.17 30.38
C VAL A 147 -1.18 2.58 31.57
N VAL A 148 -1.51 3.41 32.57
CA VAL A 148 -2.35 3.06 33.73
C VAL A 148 -3.76 3.59 33.52
#